data_AF-A0A0C2DPA8-F1
#
_entry.id   AF-A0A0C2DPA8-F1
#
_cell.length_a   1.000
_cell.length_b   1.000
_cell.length_c   1.000
_cell.angle_alpha   90.00
_cell.angle_beta   90.00
_cell.angle_gamma   90.00
#
_symmetry.space_group_name_H-M   'P 1'
#
loop_
_entity.id
_entity.type
_entity.pdbx_description
1 polymer ?
#
loop_
_entity_poly.entity_id
_entity_poly.type
_entity_poly.pdbx_seq_one_letter_code
_entity_poly.pdbx_strand_id
1 'polypeptide(L)' 'MLQIQPEKDIIIEFIQQEQSKYARALGAMYLRLTFTSVEIYKYLEPLFNDYRKLRYMNKQGS' A
#
# COMPACT_ATOMS: atom_id res chain seq x y z
N MET A 1 -6.98 -8.38 -4.40
CA MET A 1 -5.56 -8.75 -4.56
C MET A 1 -5.19 -10.05 -3.86
N LEU A 2 -5.65 -10.32 -2.64
CA LEU A 2 -5.28 -11.57 -1.93
C LEU A 2 -5.64 -12.86 -2.68
N GLN A 3 -6.80 -12.91 -3.34
CA GLN A 3 -7.19 -14.08 -4.11
C GLN A 3 -6.37 -14.28 -5.39
N ILE A 4 -5.96 -13.19 -6.03
CA ILE A 4 -5.24 -13.22 -7.32
C ILE A 4 -3.71 -13.33 -7.14
N GLN A 5 -3.21 -13.22 -5.90
CA GLN A 5 -1.79 -13.34 -5.54
C GLN A 5 -0.82 -12.73 -6.59
N PRO A 6 -0.91 -11.42 -6.83
CA PRO A 6 -0.07 -10.77 -7.83
C PRO A 6 1.40 -10.90 -7.46
N GLU A 7 2.26 -10.85 -8.48
CA GLU A 7 3.69 -10.85 -8.26
C GLU A 7 4.16 -9.60 -7.51
N LYS A 8 5.31 -9.74 -6.88
CA LYS A 8 5.92 -8.68 -6.06
C LYS A 8 6.14 -7.39 -6.84
N ASP A 9 6.59 -7.48 -8.08
CA ASP A 9 6.93 -6.32 -8.89
C ASP A 9 5.70 -5.46 -9.18
N ILE A 10 4.55 -6.10 -9.44
CA ILE A 10 3.26 -5.42 -9.61
C ILE A 10 2.91 -4.62 -8.36
N ILE A 11 3.07 -5.20 -7.16
CA ILE A 11 2.78 -4.50 -5.90
C ILE A 11 3.72 -3.32 -5.68
N ILE A 12 4.99 -3.45 -6.06
CA ILE A 12 5.96 -2.37 -5.97
C ILE A 12 5.58 -1.24 -6.95
N GLU A 13 5.17 -1.56 -8.18
CA GLU A 13 4.66 -0.57 -9.13
C GLU A 13 3.44 0.18 -8.56
N PHE A 14 2.50 -0.52 -7.91
CA PHE A 14 1.37 0.10 -7.22
C PHE A 14 1.81 1.12 -6.15
N ILE A 15 2.87 0.81 -5.39
CA ILE A 15 3.42 1.69 -4.36
C ILE A 15 4.12 2.91 -4.98
N GLN A 16 4.87 2.70 -6.06
CA GLN A 16 5.59 3.75 -6.78
C GLN A 16 4.65 4.69 -7.54
N GLN A 17 3.41 4.29 -7.80
CA GLN A 17 2.44 5.12 -8.51
C GLN A 17 2.07 6.40 -7.75
N GLU A 18 2.70 7.52 -8.10
CA GLU A 18 2.51 8.81 -7.43
C GLU A 18 1.16 9.46 -7.72
N GLN A 19 0.60 9.30 -8.92
CA GLN A 19 -0.63 9.99 -9.30
C GLN A 19 -1.87 9.49 -8.56
N SER A 20 -1.88 8.23 -8.11
CA SER A 20 -3.03 7.62 -7.44
C SER A 20 -2.70 7.26 -5.99
N LYS A 21 -3.08 8.16 -5.06
CA LYS A 21 -2.90 7.96 -3.61
C LYS A 21 -3.59 6.69 -3.08
N TYR A 22 -4.72 6.28 -3.67
CA TYR A 22 -5.46 5.09 -3.25
C TYR A 22 -4.84 3.79 -3.80
N ALA A 23 -4.28 3.82 -5.01
CA ALA A 23 -3.54 2.68 -5.56
C ALA A 23 -2.30 2.38 -4.72
N ARG A 24 -1.57 3.43 -4.33
CA ARG A 24 -0.45 3.36 -3.39
C ARG A 24 -0.86 2.78 -2.03
N ALA A 25 -1.94 3.28 -1.45
CA ALA A 25 -2.45 2.76 -0.16
C ALA A 25 -2.87 1.29 -0.25
N LEU A 26 -3.49 0.87 -1.36
CA LEU A 26 -3.85 -0.52 -1.60
C LEU A 26 -2.62 -1.43 -1.69
N GLY A 27 -1.60 -1.03 -2.45
CA GLY A 27 -0.33 -1.75 -2.56
C GLY A 27 0.38 -1.86 -1.21
N ALA A 28 0.44 -0.76 -0.44
CA ALA A 28 1.01 -0.74 0.89
C ALA A 28 0.29 -1.68 1.87
N MET A 29 -1.05 -1.71 1.85
CA MET A 29 -1.84 -2.60 2.69
C MET A 29 -1.63 -4.08 2.31
N TYR A 30 -1.58 -4.38 1.01
CA TYR A 30 -1.28 -5.72 0.54
C TYR A 30 0.12 -6.17 0.98
N LEU A 31 1.13 -5.31 0.78
CA LEU A 31 2.51 -5.58 1.15
C LEU A 31 2.64 -5.86 2.66
N ARG A 32 1.95 -5.08 3.50
CA ARG A 32 1.93 -5.27 4.96
C ARG A 32 1.37 -6.63 5.40
N LEU A 33 0.47 -7.22 4.61
CA LEU A 33 -0.21 -8.47 4.94
C LEU A 33 0.53 -9.72 4.42
N THR A 34 1.28 -9.61 3.32
CA THR A 34 1.84 -10.79 2.63
C THR A 34 3.36 -10.90 2.64
N PHE A 35 4.10 -9.81 2.86
CA PHE A 35 5.56 -9.78 2.77
C PHE A 35 6.28 -10.03 4.09
N THR A 36 7.59 -10.28 4.00
CA THR A 36 8.45 -10.42 5.18
C THR A 36 8.68 -9.07 5.87
N SER A 37 8.96 -9.10 7.18
CA SER A 37 9.18 -7.88 7.96
C SER A 37 10.26 -6.96 7.38
N VAL A 38 11.36 -7.52 6.89
CA VAL A 38 12.48 -6.76 6.30
C VAL A 38 12.03 -5.97 5.06
N GLU A 39 11.23 -6.58 4.20
CA GLU A 39 10.71 -5.93 3.00
C GLU A 39 9.66 -4.88 3.34
N ILE A 40 8.82 -5.14 4.35
CA ILE A 40 7.84 -4.19 4.86
C ILE A 40 8.53 -2.89 5.27
N TYR A 41 9.59 -2.95 6.07
CA TYR A 41 10.35 -1.75 6.44
C TYR A 41 10.94 -1.06 5.22
N LYS A 42 11.60 -1.81 4.34
CA LYS A 42 12.25 -1.25 3.13
C LYS A 42 11.29 -0.48 2.23
N TYR A 43 10.07 -0.98 1.99
CA TYR A 43 9.14 -0.39 1.03
C TYR A 43 8.12 0.56 1.65
N LEU A 44 7.76 0.39 2.93
CA LEU A 44 6.78 1.27 3.60
C LEU A 44 7.41 2.48 4.28
N GLU A 45 8.67 2.42 4.74
CA GLU A 45 9.31 3.57 5.39
C GLU A 45 9.27 4.86 4.56
N PRO A 46 9.58 4.84 3.25
CA PRO A 46 9.50 6.05 2.42
C PRO A 46 8.10 6.66 2.35
N LEU A 47 7.04 5.85 2.55
CA LEU A 47 5.65 6.32 2.51
C LEU A 47 5.29 7.20 3.71
N PHE A 48 6.06 7.18 4.80
CA PHE A 48 5.85 8.11 5.93
C PHE A 48 6.10 9.58 5.56
N ASN A 49 6.85 9.83 4.48
CA ASN A 49 7.05 11.18 3.95
C ASN A 49 5.89 11.67 3.07
N ASP A 50 4.86 10.84 2.84
CA ASP A 50 3.68 11.18 2.04
C ASP A 50 2.55 11.73 2.92
N TYR A 51 2.44 13.06 3.00
CA TYR A 51 1.45 13.75 3.84
C TYR A 51 0.08 13.96 3.16
N ARG A 52 -0.19 13.29 2.03
CA ARG A 52 -1.45 13.47 1.31
C ARG A 52 -2.63 12.88 2.08
N LYS A 53 -3.71 13.65 2.18
CA LYS A 53 -4.94 13.20 2.86
C LYS A 53 -5.58 12.02 2.12
N LEU A 54 -5.80 10.92 2.83
CA LEU A 54 -6.62 9.79 2.40
C LEU A 54 -8.00 9.89 3.06
N ARG A 55 -9.07 9.68 2.28
CA ARG A 55 -10.41 9.53 2.86
C ARG A 55 -10.52 8.13 3.44
N TYR A 56 -10.81 8.04 4.73
CA TYR A 56 -11.08 6.80 5.43
C TYR A 56 -12.58 6.77 5.77
N MET A 57 -13.21 5.62 5.56
CA MET A 57 -14.57 5.36 6.01
C MET A 57 -14.47 4.53 7.30
N ASN A 58 -15.02 5.07 8.37
CA ASN A 58 -15.06 4.39 9.66
C ASN A 58 -16.06 3.22 9.64
N LYS A 59 -16.03 2.38 10.67
CA LYS A 59 -16.94 1.23 10.80
C LYS A 59 -18.44 1.61 10.85
N GLN A 60 -18.75 2.88 11.11
CA GLN A 60 -20.11 3.42 11.19
C GLN A 60 -20.56 4.07 9.86
N GLY A 61 -19.72 4.02 8.82
CA GLY A 61 -20.03 4.55 7.49
C GLY A 61 -19.77 6.04 7.29
N SER A 62 -19.15 6.73 8.26
CA SER A 62 -18.71 8.14 8.12
C SER A 62 -17.24 8.26 7.71
#